data_AF-A0A2V6D9T8-F1
#
_entry.id   AF-A0A2V6D9T8-F1
#
_cell.length_a   1.000
_cell.length_b   1.000
_cell.length_c   1.000
_cell.angle_alpha   90.00
_cell.angle_beta   90.00
_cell.angle_gamma   90.00
#
_symmetry.space_group_name_H-M   'P 1'
#
loop_
_entity.id
_entity.type
_entity.pdbx_description
1 polymer ?
#
loop_
_entity_poly.entity_id
_entity_poly.type
_entity_poly.pdbx_seq_one_letter_code
_entity_poly.pdbx_strand_id
1 'polypeptide(L)' 'RGYGAFSVSPSQLAAVREYVEKQEEHHRTHTFQEEYRELLCKHGIEFNEKYLWD' A
#
# COMPACT_ATOMS: atom_id res chain seq x y z
N ARG A 1 -15.00 4.17 -5.51
CA ARG A 1 -14.13 5.03 -4.67
C ARG A 1 -13.90 4.28 -3.37
N GLY A 2 -12.68 3.81 -3.12
CA GLY A 2 -12.30 3.10 -1.90
C GLY A 2 -11.05 3.72 -1.29
N TYR A 3 -10.82 3.49 0.00
CA TYR A 3 -9.59 3.89 0.69
C TYR A 3 -9.12 2.74 1.58
N GLY A 4 -7.80 2.62 1.73
CA GLY A 4 -7.16 1.71 2.68
C GLY A 4 -6.47 2.51 3.78
N ALA A 5 -6.45 1.98 5.00
CA ALA A 5 -5.72 2.56 6.12
C ALA A 5 -4.85 1.47 6.76
N PHE A 6 -3.56 1.78 6.93
CA PHE A 6 -2.59 0.89 7.55
C PHE A 6 -1.91 1.60 8.71
N SER A 7 -1.80 0.92 9.85
CA SER A 7 -1.03 1.43 10.99
C SER A 7 0.42 0.99 10.89
N VAL A 8 1.33 1.91 11.15
CA VAL A 8 2.78 1.67 11.17
C VAL A 8 3.36 2.08 12.51
N SER A 9 4.49 1.46 12.89
CA SER A 9 5.22 1.85 14.08
C SER A 9 5.82 3.26 13.92
N PRO A 10 5.93 4.08 14.99
CA PRO A 10 6.53 5.41 14.90
C PRO A 10 7.95 5.42 14.30
N SER A 11 8.72 4.35 14.52
CA SER A 11 10.05 4.16 13.93
C SER A 11 10.06 4.11 12.40
N GLN A 12 8.93 3.81 11.76
CA GLN A 12 8.78 3.74 10.31
C GLN A 12 8.32 5.07 9.70
N LEU A 13 8.09 6.12 10.50
CA LEU A 13 7.55 7.40 10.03
C LEU A 13 8.39 8.03 8.92
N ALA A 14 9.72 8.00 9.05
CA ALA A 14 10.61 8.55 8.05
C ALA A 14 10.48 7.81 6.70
N ALA A 15 10.46 6.47 6.74
CA ALA A 15 10.29 5.64 5.56
C ALA A 15 8.91 5.83 4.90
N VAL A 16 7.84 5.98 5.70
CA VAL A 16 6.50 6.24 5.15
C VAL A 16 6.42 7.64 4.53
N ARG A 17 7.05 8.65 5.13
CA ARG A 17 7.12 9.99 4.53
C ARG A 17 7.80 9.94 3.16
N GLU A 18 8.96 9.32 3.07
CA GLU A 18 9.70 9.19 1.81
C GLU A 18 8.89 8.42 0.76
N TYR A 19 8.19 7.35 1.16
CA TYR A 19 7.30 6.59 0.29
C TYR A 19 6.17 7.46 -0.28
N VAL A 20 5.51 8.29 0.55
CA VAL A 20 4.45 9.21 0.09
C VAL A 20 4.99 10.28 -0.85
N GLU A 21 6.18 10.83 -0.56
CA GLU A 21 6.82 11.84 -1.42
C GLU A 21 7.16 11.29 -2.82
N LYS A 22 7.56 10.01 -2.92
CA LYS A 22 7.90 9.33 -4.18
C LYS A 22 6.71 8.65 -4.86
N GLN A 23 5.52 8.69 -4.25
CA GLN A 23 4.37 7.90 -4.68
C GLN A 23 3.90 8.26 -6.09
N GLU A 24 4.00 9.54 -6.50
CA GLU A 24 3.65 9.97 -7.87
C GLU A 24 4.56 9.29 -8.91
N GLU A 25 5.86 9.19 -8.65
CA GLU A 25 6.80 8.53 -9.54
C GLU A 25 6.55 7.02 -9.57
N HIS A 26 6.28 6.42 -8.41
CA HIS A 26 6.00 5.00 -8.27
C HIS A 26 4.73 4.59 -9.03
N HIS A 27 3.69 5.42 -8.98
CA HIS A 27 2.41 5.22 -9.68
C HIS A 27 2.49 5.40 -11.21
N ARG A 28 3.64 5.85 -11.75
CA ARG A 28 3.87 5.85 -13.21
C ARG A 28 4.16 4.46 -13.75
N THR A 29 4.66 3.56 -12.91
CA THR A 29 5.08 2.21 -13.29
C THR A 29 4.36 1.11 -12.53
N HIS A 30 3.75 1.43 -11.38
CA HIS A 30 2.98 0.50 -10.55
C HIS A 30 1.54 0.96 -10.45
N THR A 31 0.63 -0.01 -10.53
CA THR A 31 -0.79 0.21 -10.34
C THR A 31 -1.13 0.24 -8.85
N PHE A 32 -2.21 0.94 -8.51
CA PHE A 32 -2.78 0.91 -7.15
C PHE A 32 -3.04 -0.52 -6.64
N GLN A 33 -3.47 -1.43 -7.52
CA GLN A 33 -3.77 -2.80 -7.13
C GLN A 33 -2.51 -3.57 -6.72
N GLU A 34 -1.38 -3.36 -7.41
CA GLU A 34 -0.09 -3.96 -7.06
C GLU A 34 0.37 -3.48 -5.69
N GLU A 35 0.38 -2.17 -5.46
CA GLU A 35 0.78 -1.61 -4.16
C GLU A 35 -0.14 -2.06 -3.02
N TYR A 36 -1.45 -2.14 -3.28
CA TYR A 36 -2.38 -2.60 -2.26
C TYR A 36 -2.13 -4.07 -1.87
N ARG A 37 -1.83 -4.96 -2.82
CA ARG A 37 -1.43 -6.34 -2.52
C ARG A 37 -0.12 -6.38 -1.74
N GLU A 38 0.87 -5.58 -2.13
CA GLU A 38 2.15 -5.50 -1.42
C GLU A 38 1.97 -5.05 0.05
N LEU A 39 1.11 -4.06 0.29
CA LEU A 39 0.79 -3.62 1.64
C LEU A 39 0.12 -4.75 2.44
N LEU A 40 -0.86 -5.46 1.87
CA LEU A 40 -1.49 -6.60 2.55
C LEU A 40 -0.48 -7.68 2.91
N CYS A 41 0.41 -8.06 1.97
CA CYS A 41 1.49 -9.01 2.21
C CYS A 41 2.46 -8.55 3.30
N LYS A 42 2.90 -7.28 3.24
CA LYS A 42 3.83 -6.69 4.22
C LYS A 42 3.26 -6.65 5.63
N HIS A 43 1.94 -6.47 5.74
CA HIS A 43 1.22 -6.50 7.01
C HIS A 43 0.74 -7.90 7.41
N GLY A 44 1.04 -8.94 6.62
CA GLY A 44 0.66 -10.33 6.90
C GLY A 44 -0.85 -10.56 6.87
N ILE A 45 -1.60 -9.74 6.13
CA ILE A 45 -3.05 -9.84 6.01
C ILE A 45 -3.34 -10.87 4.92
N GLU A 46 -3.97 -11.98 5.28
CA GLU A 46 -4.50 -12.92 4.29
C GLU A 46 -5.68 -12.28 3.55
N PHE A 47 -5.61 -12.31 2.23
CA PHE A 47 -6.66 -11.80 1.37
C PHE A 47 -6.93 -12.76 0.23
N ASN A 48 -8.12 -12.66 -0.32
CA ASN A 48 -8.49 -13.40 -1.50
C ASN A 48 -8.71 -12.42 -2.64
N GLU A 49 -7.87 -12.52 -3.67
CA GLU A 49 -7.79 -11.53 -4.74
C GLU A 49 -9.11 -11.31 -5.48
N LYS A 50 -9.93 -12.36 -5.60
CA LYS A 50 -11.28 -12.30 -6.19
C LYS A 50 -12.28 -11.41 -5.44
N TYR A 51 -11.97 -10.96 -4.21
CA TYR A 51 -12.85 -10.09 -3.43
C TYR A 51 -12.27 -8.69 -3.18
N LEU A 52 -11.10 -8.37 -3.76
CA LEU A 52 -10.45 -7.09 -3.51
C LEU A 52 -10.93 -5.95 -4.42
N TRP A 53 -11.57 -6.28 -5.54
CA TRP A 53 -11.77 -5.33 -6.64
C TRP A 53 -13.23 -5.19 -7.12
N ASP A 54 -14.17 -5.94 -6.52
CA ASP A 54 -15.60 -5.87 -6.81
C ASP A 54 -16.27 -4.62 -6.20
#